data_AF-A0A5Q4GQL5-F1
#
_entry.id   AF-A0A5Q4GQL5-F1
#
_cell.length_a   1.000
_cell.length_b   1.000
_cell.length_c   1.000
_cell.angle_alpha   90.00
_cell.angle_beta   90.00
_cell.angle_gamma   90.00
#
_symmetry.space_group_name_H-M   'P 1'
#
loop_
_entity.id
_entity.type
_entity.pdbx_description
1 polymer ?
#
loop_
_entity_poly.entity_id
_entity_poly.type
_entity_poly.pdbx_seq_one_letter_code
_entity_poly.pdbx_strand_id
1 'polypeptide(L)'
;MFATRRRFESGLAGPGEAGRHPGGQLHRSPPGRFDRCSRRYWLGCWMVGETKMNRNSPQDRTERSAGVDVGRLLHRLLDLMELQAELLKVDARDGFRSLAPPAIFIGVGVIAAFAGIFALLLAVAALLNQWAGWSVTLSLFTAGVLGMLLAAGSVLFGWQLTRKALSTFDRSRTEFRNNLAWLKTTLESPSHDRRERQAIQQTR
;
A
#
# COMPACT_ATOMS: atom_id res chain seq x y z
N MET A 1 -8.88 10.47 -2.29
CA MET A 1 -9.78 10.05 -3.37
C MET A 1 -9.59 11.00 -4.55
N PHE A 2 -8.50 10.86 -5.30
CA PHE A 2 -8.28 11.61 -6.55
C PHE A 2 -7.25 10.86 -7.40
N ALA A 3 -7.74 10.24 -8.47
CA ALA A 3 -7.01 9.94 -9.70
C ALA A 3 -8.05 9.62 -10.78
N THR A 4 -8.90 10.60 -11.08
CA THR A 4 -9.86 10.50 -12.19
C THR A 4 -9.09 10.70 -13.49
N ARG A 5 -8.61 9.59 -14.04
CA ARG A 5 -7.94 9.50 -15.34
C ARG A 5 -8.99 9.78 -16.42
N ARG A 6 -9.13 11.04 -16.84
CA ARG A 6 -9.94 11.43 -18.01
C ARG A 6 -9.32 10.81 -19.26
N ARG A 7 -9.93 9.73 -19.73
CA ARG A 7 -9.73 9.19 -21.07
C ARG A 7 -10.53 10.11 -22.01
N PHE A 8 -9.81 10.94 -22.76
CA PHE A 8 -10.36 11.75 -23.83
C PHE A 8 -10.86 10.81 -24.93
N GLU A 9 -12.17 10.76 -25.14
CA GLU A 9 -12.80 10.18 -26.32
C GLU A 9 -12.70 11.20 -27.45
N SER A 10 -11.79 10.98 -28.39
CA SER A 10 -11.85 11.62 -29.69
C SER A 10 -12.82 10.83 -30.56
N GLY A 11 -14.08 11.26 -30.53
CA GLY A 11 -15.09 10.90 -31.52
C GLY A 11 -14.73 11.51 -32.87
N LEU A 12 -14.47 10.64 -33.86
CA LEU A 12 -14.55 10.97 -35.28
C LEU A 12 -15.62 10.07 -35.89
N ALA A 13 -16.79 10.68 -36.09
CA ALA A 13 -17.86 10.13 -36.90
C ALA A 13 -17.43 10.11 -38.37
N GLY A 14 -17.52 8.95 -39.00
CA GLY A 14 -17.49 8.78 -40.44
C GLY A 14 -18.81 8.12 -40.89
N PRO A 15 -19.51 8.65 -41.92
CA PRO A 15 -20.83 8.17 -42.30
C PRO A 15 -20.76 7.03 -43.31
N GLY A 16 -21.69 6.08 -43.14
CA GLY A 16 -22.42 5.43 -44.24
C GLY A 16 -21.66 4.45 -45.13
N GLU A 17 -21.95 3.16 -44.97
CA GLU A 17 -22.26 2.30 -46.12
C GLU A 17 -23.31 1.26 -45.72
N ALA A 18 -24.48 1.39 -46.32
CA ALA A 18 -25.52 0.38 -46.36
C ALA A 18 -25.17 -0.61 -47.47
N GLY A 19 -24.90 -1.86 -47.11
CA GLY A 19 -24.60 -2.94 -48.05
C GLY A 19 -25.18 -4.26 -47.57
N ARG A 20 -26.42 -4.51 -47.95
CA ARG A 20 -27.19 -5.74 -47.76
C ARG A 20 -26.57 -6.87 -48.59
N HIS A 21 -26.21 -8.02 -48.00
CA HIS A 21 -26.28 -9.32 -48.70
C HIS A 21 -26.45 -10.51 -47.72
N PRO A 22 -27.32 -11.48 -48.04
CA PRO A 22 -27.63 -12.65 -47.21
C PRO A 22 -26.87 -13.91 -47.65
N GLY A 23 -26.77 -14.88 -46.73
CA GLY A 23 -26.66 -16.30 -47.07
C GLY A 23 -25.26 -16.85 -47.30
N GLY A 24 -24.79 -17.66 -46.36
CA GLY A 24 -23.58 -18.47 -46.54
C GLY A 24 -23.33 -19.36 -45.34
N GLN A 25 -23.84 -20.59 -45.40
CA GLN A 25 -23.67 -21.62 -44.40
C GLN A 25 -22.21 -22.08 -44.25
N LEU A 26 -21.93 -22.64 -43.06
CA LEU A 26 -21.00 -23.75 -42.79
C LEU A 26 -19.50 -23.51 -43.11
N HIS A 27 -18.74 -23.22 -42.05
CA HIS A 27 -17.61 -24.10 -41.71
C HIS A 27 -17.21 -23.92 -40.24
N ARG A 28 -17.45 -24.96 -39.41
CA ARG A 28 -16.80 -25.09 -38.11
C ARG A 28 -15.33 -25.39 -38.36
N SER A 29 -14.45 -24.54 -37.85
CA SER A 29 -13.03 -24.83 -37.66
C SER A 29 -12.72 -24.95 -36.16
N PRO A 30 -11.86 -25.88 -35.75
CA PRO A 30 -11.63 -26.24 -34.35
C PRO A 30 -10.84 -25.17 -33.57
N PRO A 31 -10.91 -25.17 -32.22
CA PRO A 31 -10.16 -24.24 -31.39
C PRO A 31 -8.66 -24.54 -31.41
N GLY A 32 -7.94 -23.83 -32.25
CA GLY A 32 -6.48 -23.70 -32.17
C GLY A 32 -6.10 -22.86 -30.95
N ARG A 33 -5.47 -23.50 -29.97
CA ARG A 33 -4.72 -22.82 -28.90
C ARG A 33 -3.59 -22.04 -29.54
N PHE A 34 -3.72 -20.72 -29.55
CA PHE A 34 -2.59 -19.83 -29.78
C PHE A 34 -2.18 -19.18 -28.47
N ASP A 35 -0.94 -19.50 -28.13
CA ASP A 35 -0.13 -18.93 -27.08
C ASP A 35 -0.26 -17.41 -26.98
N ARG A 36 -0.71 -16.96 -25.82
CA ARG A 36 -0.41 -15.61 -25.32
C ARG A 36 0.40 -15.72 -24.04
N CYS A 37 1.64 -16.17 -24.18
CA CYS A 37 2.70 -15.89 -23.22
C CYS A 37 3.36 -14.57 -23.65
N SER A 38 2.78 -13.43 -23.24
CA SER A 38 3.40 -12.13 -23.41
C SER A 38 3.47 -11.38 -22.09
N ARG A 39 4.70 -11.33 -21.59
CA ARG A 39 5.36 -10.16 -20.99
C ARG A 39 4.80 -9.64 -19.66
N ARG A 40 5.52 -10.07 -18.63
CA ARG A 40 6.25 -9.27 -17.63
C ARG A 40 5.91 -9.72 -16.21
N TYR A 41 7.00 -9.91 -15.48
CA TYR A 41 7.14 -10.20 -14.06
C TYR A 41 7.09 -11.68 -13.68
N TRP A 42 8.00 -12.01 -12.74
CA TRP A 42 8.28 -13.30 -12.12
C TRP A 42 9.34 -14.16 -12.82
N LEU A 43 10.59 -13.71 -12.67
CA LEU A 43 11.78 -14.55 -12.55
C LEU A 43 11.57 -15.54 -11.39
N GLY A 44 10.88 -16.63 -11.67
CA GLY A 44 10.75 -17.80 -10.81
C GLY A 44 11.39 -18.99 -11.50
N CYS A 45 12.73 -19.03 -11.55
CA CYS A 45 13.43 -20.29 -11.75
C CYS A 45 13.20 -21.15 -10.50
N TRP A 46 12.14 -21.94 -10.54
CA TRP A 46 11.95 -23.07 -9.64
C TRP A 46 13.02 -24.10 -9.98
N MET A 47 14.16 -24.02 -9.30
CA MET A 47 15.16 -25.09 -9.28
C MET A 47 14.58 -26.24 -8.45
N VAL A 48 13.96 -27.21 -9.11
CA VAL A 48 13.75 -28.55 -8.56
C VAL A 48 15.09 -29.26 -8.58
N GLY A 49 15.92 -28.98 -7.57
CA GLY A 49 17.10 -29.76 -7.25
C GLY A 49 16.71 -30.87 -6.29
N GLU A 50 16.42 -32.06 -6.81
CA GLU A 50 16.31 -33.27 -5.98
C GLU A 50 17.65 -33.54 -5.31
N THR A 51 17.74 -33.16 -4.04
CA THR A 51 18.90 -33.47 -3.20
C THR A 51 18.63 -34.81 -2.52
N LYS A 52 19.20 -35.91 -3.03
CA LYS A 52 19.20 -37.20 -2.35
C LYS A 52 20.02 -37.09 -1.06
N MET A 53 19.37 -36.92 0.08
CA MET A 53 20.00 -37.07 1.39
C MET A 53 20.12 -38.55 1.78
N ASN A 54 21.36 -38.99 1.93
CA ASN A 54 21.77 -40.24 2.53
C ASN A 54 21.51 -40.19 4.06
N ARG A 55 20.49 -40.93 4.54
CA ARG A 55 20.20 -41.10 5.96
C ARG A 55 21.02 -42.26 6.52
N ASN A 56 22.19 -41.96 7.03
CA ASN A 56 22.82 -42.81 8.04
C ASN A 56 23.43 -41.90 9.10
N SER A 57 22.76 -41.79 10.25
CA SER A 57 23.36 -41.28 11.47
C SER A 57 22.77 -41.99 12.68
N PRO A 58 23.59 -42.44 13.65
CA PRO A 58 23.14 -43.19 14.80
C PRO A 58 22.33 -42.31 15.75
N GLN A 59 21.21 -42.86 16.24
CA GLN A 59 20.50 -42.33 17.40
C GLN A 59 21.41 -42.47 18.63
N ASP A 60 21.84 -41.37 19.23
CA ASP A 60 22.10 -41.36 20.66
C ASP A 60 21.81 -39.99 21.30
N ARG A 61 21.00 -40.04 22.37
CA ARG A 61 20.72 -39.03 23.41
C ARG A 61 20.05 -37.71 23.02
N THR A 62 18.74 -37.59 23.27
CA THR A 62 18.13 -36.27 23.52
C THR A 62 16.89 -36.35 24.42
N GLU A 63 17.09 -36.44 25.74
CA GLU A 63 16.00 -36.26 26.73
C GLU A 63 16.18 -35.02 27.65
N ARG A 64 17.18 -34.16 27.42
CA ARG A 64 17.32 -32.90 28.18
C ARG A 64 17.78 -31.74 27.29
N SER A 65 16.90 -31.20 26.45
CA SER A 65 17.19 -29.92 25.75
C SER A 65 16.01 -29.17 25.14
N ALA A 66 14.76 -29.43 25.55
CA ALA A 66 13.61 -28.68 25.03
C ALA A 66 13.69 -27.15 25.34
N GLY A 67 14.36 -26.75 26.43
CA GLY A 67 14.57 -25.33 26.77
C GLY A 67 15.74 -24.65 26.05
N VAL A 68 16.74 -25.40 25.59
CA VAL A 68 17.93 -24.84 24.91
C VAL A 68 17.65 -24.58 23.42
N ASP A 69 16.73 -25.32 22.81
CA ASP A 69 16.37 -25.16 21.39
C ASP A 69 15.51 -23.91 21.13
N VAL A 70 14.68 -23.46 22.08
CA VAL A 70 13.86 -22.23 21.94
C VAL A 70 14.74 -20.99 21.87
N GLY A 71 15.80 -20.92 22.68
CA GLY A 71 16.77 -19.82 22.65
C GLY A 71 17.52 -19.75 21.32
N ARG A 72 17.90 -20.90 20.73
CA ARG A 72 18.55 -20.95 19.41
C ARG A 72 17.60 -20.56 18.27
N LEU A 73 16.31 -20.87 18.39
CA LEU A 73 15.30 -20.46 17.40
C LEU A 73 15.02 -18.96 17.45
N LEU A 74 14.89 -18.39 18.64
CA LEU A 74 14.73 -16.93 18.81
C LEU A 74 15.95 -16.18 18.27
N HIS A 75 17.17 -16.70 18.52
CA HIS A 75 18.38 -16.09 17.99
C HIS A 75 18.40 -16.09 16.45
N ARG A 76 18.04 -17.22 15.81
CA ARG A 76 17.92 -17.29 14.34
C ARG A 76 16.85 -16.38 13.77
N LEU A 77 15.74 -16.18 14.49
CA LEU A 77 14.71 -15.24 14.08
C LEU A 77 15.16 -13.79 14.22
N LEU A 78 15.90 -13.46 15.29
CA LEU A 78 16.50 -12.15 15.45
C LEU A 78 17.50 -11.86 14.34
N ASP A 79 18.36 -12.83 13.98
CA ASP A 79 19.29 -12.70 12.85
C ASP A 79 18.55 -12.48 11.51
N LEU A 80 17.42 -13.17 11.30
CA LEU A 80 16.58 -12.97 10.11
C LEU A 80 15.88 -11.60 10.12
N MET A 81 15.43 -11.12 11.29
CA MET A 81 14.83 -9.79 11.42
C MET A 81 15.85 -8.68 11.24
N GLU A 82 17.09 -8.88 11.66
CA GLU A 82 18.17 -7.91 11.45
C GLU A 82 18.44 -7.72 9.96
N LEU A 83 18.50 -8.82 9.20
CA LEU A 83 18.62 -8.74 7.75
C LEU A 83 17.41 -8.07 7.08
N GLN A 84 16.18 -8.40 7.49
CA GLN A 84 14.98 -7.77 6.92
C GLN A 84 14.84 -6.30 7.31
N ALA A 85 15.33 -5.91 8.49
CA ALA A 85 15.39 -4.51 8.91
C ALA A 85 16.38 -3.72 8.05
N GLU A 86 17.49 -4.34 7.63
CA GLU A 86 18.46 -3.69 6.75
C GLU A 86 17.88 -3.44 5.36
N LEU A 87 17.13 -4.39 4.78
CA LEU A 87 16.39 -4.17 3.53
C LEU A 87 15.31 -3.09 3.69
N LEU A 88 14.51 -3.16 4.77
CA LEU A 88 13.46 -2.19 5.04
C LEU A 88 14.04 -0.77 5.19
N LYS A 89 15.22 -0.64 5.79
CA LYS A 89 15.91 0.65 5.95
C LYS A 89 16.34 1.22 4.61
N VAL A 90 16.85 0.38 3.70
CA VAL A 90 17.23 0.81 2.34
C VAL A 90 15.99 1.21 1.54
N ASP A 91 14.94 0.39 1.55
CA ASP A 91 13.67 0.68 0.86
C ASP A 91 12.98 1.92 1.42
N ALA A 92 13.00 2.11 2.75
CA ALA A 92 12.50 3.32 3.38
C ALA A 92 13.31 4.54 2.96
N ARG A 93 14.65 4.44 2.92
CA ARG A 93 15.53 5.56 2.50
C ARG A 93 15.27 5.98 1.06
N ASP A 94 15.12 5.03 0.16
CA ASP A 94 14.84 5.32 -1.25
C ASP A 94 13.40 5.82 -1.45
N GLY A 95 12.45 5.26 -0.71
CA GLY A 95 11.09 5.77 -0.58
C GLY A 95 11.06 7.24 -0.12
N PHE A 96 11.72 7.55 0.99
CA PHE A 96 11.80 8.91 1.52
C PHE A 96 12.52 9.88 0.57
N ARG A 97 13.59 9.45 -0.10
CA ARG A 97 14.27 10.28 -1.12
C ARG A 97 13.36 10.61 -2.30
N SER A 98 12.54 9.66 -2.75
CA SER A 98 11.56 9.93 -3.81
C SER A 98 10.41 10.83 -3.35
N LEU A 99 10.07 10.80 -2.06
CA LEU A 99 9.02 11.64 -1.45
C LEU A 99 9.50 13.04 -1.07
N ALA A 100 10.80 13.26 -0.89
CA ALA A 100 11.35 14.55 -0.48
C ALA A 100 11.00 15.69 -1.46
N PRO A 101 11.25 15.56 -2.78
CA PRO A 101 10.89 16.61 -3.74
C PRO A 101 9.41 16.99 -3.74
N PRO A 102 8.44 16.06 -3.88
CA PRO A 102 7.03 16.43 -3.85
C PRO A 102 6.59 17.00 -2.48
N ALA A 103 7.17 16.53 -1.37
CA ALA A 103 6.88 17.09 -0.05
C ALA A 103 7.31 18.57 0.06
N ILE A 104 8.47 18.94 -0.50
CA ILE A 104 8.92 20.34 -0.54
C ILE A 104 7.96 21.19 -1.36
N PHE A 105 7.55 20.74 -2.55
CA PHE A 105 6.60 21.49 -3.39
C PHE A 105 5.23 21.65 -2.70
N ILE A 106 4.74 20.61 -2.02
CA ILE A 106 3.51 20.70 -1.22
C ILE A 106 3.70 21.73 -0.10
N GLY A 107 4.82 21.70 0.63
CA GLY A 107 5.12 22.65 1.69
C GLY A 107 5.14 24.10 1.20
N VAL A 108 5.86 24.37 0.11
CA VAL A 108 5.91 25.70 -0.53
C VAL A 108 4.52 26.14 -0.98
N GLY A 109 3.75 25.25 -1.61
CA GLY A 109 2.38 25.53 -2.04
C GLY A 109 1.45 25.87 -0.88
N VAL A 110 1.56 25.16 0.24
CA VAL A 110 0.80 25.45 1.47
C VAL A 110 1.16 26.82 2.03
N ILE A 111 2.45 27.13 2.17
CA ILE A 111 2.90 28.45 2.67
C ILE A 111 2.41 29.57 1.75
N ALA A 112 2.56 29.42 0.43
CA ALA A 112 2.09 30.40 -0.55
C ALA A 112 0.57 30.58 -0.51
N ALA A 113 -0.20 29.49 -0.36
CA ALA A 113 -1.65 29.55 -0.20
C ALA A 113 -2.05 30.30 1.08
N PHE A 114 -1.38 30.05 2.21
CA PHE A 114 -1.61 30.78 3.46
C PHE A 114 -1.33 32.29 3.30
N ALA A 115 -0.22 32.66 2.69
CA ALA A 115 0.11 34.06 2.42
C ALA A 115 -0.92 34.71 1.49
N GLY A 116 -1.34 34.01 0.43
CA GLY A 116 -2.37 34.47 -0.49
C GLY A 116 -3.72 34.70 0.18
N ILE A 117 -4.16 33.78 1.04
CA ILE A 117 -5.40 33.92 1.82
C ILE A 117 -5.33 35.16 2.72
N PHE A 118 -4.20 35.39 3.39
CA PHE A 118 -4.01 36.56 4.25
C PHE A 118 -4.06 37.87 3.45
N ALA A 119 -3.37 37.93 2.31
CA ALA A 119 -3.43 39.09 1.42
C ALA A 119 -4.85 39.35 0.88
N LEU A 120 -5.58 38.29 0.53
CA LEU A 120 -6.95 38.39 0.02
C LEU A 120 -7.92 38.87 1.12
N LEU A 121 -7.73 38.40 2.36
CA LEU A 121 -8.48 38.89 3.53
C LEU A 121 -8.26 40.38 3.79
N LEU A 122 -7.02 40.86 3.70
CA LEU A 122 -6.71 42.28 3.80
C LEU A 122 -7.34 43.08 2.65
N ALA A 123 -7.30 42.56 1.42
CA ALA A 123 -7.95 43.19 0.28
C ALA A 123 -9.47 43.30 0.46
N VAL A 124 -10.11 42.24 0.97
CA VAL A 124 -11.55 42.24 1.32
C VAL A 124 -11.84 43.29 2.39
N ALA A 125 -11.06 43.34 3.47
CA ALA A 125 -11.23 44.36 4.51
C ALA A 125 -11.09 45.80 3.95
N ALA A 126 -10.12 46.04 3.08
CA ALA A 126 -9.95 47.34 2.42
C ALA A 126 -11.15 47.69 1.53
N LEU A 127 -11.67 46.71 0.79
CA LEU A 127 -12.81 46.88 -0.10
C LEU A 127 -14.10 47.18 0.69
N LEU A 128 -14.34 46.49 1.80
CA LEU A 128 -15.47 46.77 2.70
C LEU A 128 -15.38 48.18 3.30
N ASN A 129 -14.20 48.60 3.72
CA ASN A 129 -13.98 49.93 4.27
C ASN A 129 -14.30 51.03 3.24
N GLN A 130 -13.89 50.85 1.98
CA GLN A 130 -14.13 51.84 0.92
C GLN A 130 -15.57 51.88 0.44
N TRP A 131 -16.20 50.71 0.20
CA TRP A 131 -17.51 50.64 -0.45
C TRP A 131 -18.67 50.69 0.54
N ALA A 132 -18.53 50.09 1.72
CA ALA A 132 -19.60 50.06 2.72
C ALA A 132 -19.52 51.22 3.73
N GLY A 133 -18.45 52.02 3.68
CA GLY A 133 -18.20 53.10 4.65
C GLY A 133 -18.03 52.60 6.09
N TRP A 134 -17.70 51.32 6.26
CA TRP A 134 -17.52 50.71 7.57
C TRP A 134 -16.25 51.21 8.24
N SER A 135 -16.21 51.15 9.57
CA SER A 135 -14.96 51.41 10.29
C SER A 135 -13.92 50.34 9.93
N VAL A 136 -12.64 50.74 9.95
CA VAL A 136 -11.49 49.84 9.71
C VAL A 136 -11.57 48.61 10.62
N THR A 137 -11.97 48.81 11.89
CA THR A 137 -12.12 47.74 12.88
C THR A 137 -13.18 46.72 12.46
N LEU A 138 -14.36 47.15 12.02
CA LEU A 138 -15.43 46.25 11.57
C LEU A 138 -15.05 45.47 10.31
N SER A 139 -14.34 46.13 9.39
CA SER A 139 -13.89 45.50 8.14
C SER A 139 -12.82 44.43 8.38
N LEU A 140 -11.86 44.69 9.27
CA LEU A 140 -10.85 43.71 9.67
C LEU A 140 -11.46 42.56 10.47
N PHE A 141 -12.41 42.85 11.37
CA PHE A 141 -13.09 41.83 12.17
C PHE A 141 -13.87 40.85 11.28
N THR A 142 -14.66 41.36 10.34
CA THR A 142 -15.45 40.51 9.42
C THR A 142 -14.58 39.68 8.49
N ALA A 143 -13.49 40.25 7.96
CA ALA A 143 -12.48 39.47 7.25
C ALA A 143 -11.90 38.37 8.15
N GLY A 144 -11.50 38.69 9.38
CA GLY A 144 -10.98 37.73 10.36
C GLY A 144 -11.94 36.55 10.60
N VAL A 145 -13.23 36.83 10.81
CA VAL A 145 -14.27 35.79 10.97
C VAL A 145 -14.37 34.91 9.73
N LEU A 146 -14.37 35.50 8.53
CA LEU A 146 -14.41 34.74 7.27
C LEU A 146 -13.18 33.84 7.11
N GLY A 147 -11.99 34.35 7.42
CA GLY A 147 -10.74 33.60 7.43
C GLY A 147 -10.79 32.42 8.40
N MET A 148 -11.34 32.62 9.59
CA MET A 148 -11.49 31.57 10.60
C MET A 148 -12.45 30.47 10.15
N LEU A 149 -13.56 30.82 9.49
CA LEU A 149 -14.48 29.84 8.90
C LEU A 149 -13.82 29.01 7.80
N LEU A 150 -13.04 29.64 6.91
CA LEU A 150 -12.29 28.94 5.85
C LEU A 150 -11.22 28.01 6.43
N ALA A 151 -10.51 28.45 7.47
CA ALA A 151 -9.51 27.63 8.17
C ALA A 151 -10.17 26.42 8.84
N ALA A 152 -11.28 26.61 9.56
CA ALA A 152 -12.03 25.53 10.18
C ALA A 152 -12.54 24.52 9.15
N GLY A 153 -13.10 24.99 8.03
CA GLY A 153 -13.55 24.14 6.93
C GLY A 153 -12.41 23.31 6.31
N SER A 154 -11.24 23.92 6.11
CA SER A 154 -10.06 23.25 5.57
C SER A 154 -9.53 22.16 6.51
N VAL A 155 -9.49 22.43 7.81
CA VAL A 155 -9.08 21.45 8.83
C VAL A 155 -10.06 20.27 8.88
N LEU A 156 -11.37 20.54 8.90
CA LEU A 156 -12.39 19.49 8.90
C LEU A 156 -12.31 18.61 7.64
N PHE A 157 -12.12 19.23 6.47
CA PHE A 157 -11.96 18.51 5.22
C PHE A 157 -10.70 17.66 5.21
N GLY A 158 -9.55 18.25 5.59
CA GLY A 158 -8.28 17.53 5.72
C GLY A 158 -8.38 16.35 6.69
N TRP A 159 -9.02 16.53 7.84
CA TRP A 159 -9.27 15.48 8.82
C TRP A 159 -10.09 14.32 8.24
N GLN A 160 -11.14 14.60 7.46
CA GLN A 160 -11.93 13.56 6.81
C GLN A 160 -11.11 12.76 5.78
N LEU A 161 -10.25 13.42 5.00
CA LEU A 161 -9.36 12.72 4.06
C LEU A 161 -8.35 11.83 4.80
N THR A 162 -7.75 12.35 5.87
CA THR A 162 -6.80 11.59 6.69
C THR A 162 -7.47 10.38 7.33
N ARG A 163 -8.70 10.50 7.86
CA ARG A 163 -9.45 9.35 8.40
C ARG A 163 -9.72 8.28 7.35
N LYS A 164 -10.07 8.67 6.11
CA LYS A 164 -10.25 7.72 5.00
C LYS A 164 -8.94 7.04 4.58
N ALA A 165 -7.82 7.77 4.61
CA ALA A 165 -6.51 7.18 4.37
C ALA A 165 -6.15 6.18 5.48
N LEU A 166 -6.34 6.56 6.74
CA LEU A 166 -6.07 5.70 7.90
C LEU A 166 -6.96 4.46 7.96
N SER A 167 -8.23 4.53 7.56
CA SER A 167 -9.10 3.33 7.50
C SER A 167 -8.59 2.29 6.50
N THR A 168 -7.81 2.70 5.49
CA THR A 168 -7.16 1.76 4.57
C THR A 168 -6.00 1.03 5.25
N PHE A 169 -5.31 1.70 6.19
CA PHE A 169 -4.26 1.10 7.02
C PHE A 169 -4.80 0.15 8.07
N ASP A 170 -6.05 0.29 8.52
CA ASP A 170 -6.63 -0.63 9.51
C ASP A 170 -6.61 -2.08 9.02
N ARG A 171 -6.87 -2.30 7.72
CA ARG A 171 -6.75 -3.63 7.10
C ARG A 171 -5.31 -4.15 7.18
N SER A 172 -4.32 -3.34 6.80
CA SER A 172 -2.91 -3.72 6.87
C SER A 172 -2.46 -3.99 8.30
N ARG A 173 -2.97 -3.24 9.29
CA ARG A 173 -2.70 -3.46 10.72
C ARG A 173 -3.30 -4.77 11.21
N THR A 174 -4.51 -5.12 10.81
CA THR A 174 -5.10 -6.42 11.16
C THR A 174 -4.31 -7.59 10.59
N GLU A 175 -3.90 -7.52 9.32
CA GLU A 175 -3.05 -8.57 8.71
C GLU A 175 -1.69 -8.67 9.41
N PHE A 176 -1.06 -7.53 9.71
CA PHE A 176 0.20 -7.52 10.46
C PHE A 176 0.07 -8.14 11.85
N ARG A 177 -1.00 -7.82 12.58
CA ARG A 177 -1.26 -8.42 13.90
C ARG A 177 -1.52 -9.92 13.81
N ASN A 178 -2.24 -10.38 12.79
CA ASN A 178 -2.49 -11.80 12.57
C ASN A 178 -1.20 -12.55 12.23
N ASN A 179 -0.36 -11.98 11.36
CA ASN A 179 0.96 -12.53 11.03
C ASN A 179 1.86 -12.62 12.26
N LEU A 180 1.83 -11.59 13.11
CA LEU A 180 2.60 -11.58 14.36
C LEU A 180 2.08 -12.62 15.37
N ALA A 181 0.76 -12.80 15.46
CA ALA A 181 0.14 -13.83 16.30
C ALA A 181 0.48 -15.24 15.81
N TRP A 182 0.39 -15.50 14.51
CA TRP A 182 0.80 -16.78 13.91
C TRP A 182 2.29 -17.08 14.14
N LEU A 183 3.14 -16.06 14.02
CA LEU A 183 4.57 -16.19 14.30
C LEU A 183 4.81 -16.58 15.76
N LYS A 184 4.06 -15.96 16.69
CA LYS A 184 4.12 -16.29 18.12
C LYS A 184 3.68 -17.72 18.41
N THR A 185 2.56 -18.18 17.85
CA THR A 185 2.08 -19.55 18.06
C THR A 185 3.01 -20.60 17.44
N THR A 186 3.62 -20.29 16.29
CA THR A 186 4.60 -21.18 15.64
C THR A 186 5.86 -21.33 16.49
N LEU A 187 6.25 -20.28 17.22
CA LEU A 187 7.39 -20.31 18.14
C LEU A 187 7.11 -21.07 19.44
N GLU A 188 5.88 -21.04 19.93
CA GLU A 188 5.50 -21.70 21.18
C GLU A 188 5.26 -23.21 21.01
N SER A 189 5.07 -23.74 19.78
CA SER A 189 4.70 -25.14 19.56
C SER A 189 5.61 -25.97 18.62
N PRO A 190 6.94 -26.06 18.85
CA PRO A 190 7.83 -26.92 18.06
C PRO A 190 7.71 -28.43 18.38
N SER A 191 6.90 -28.84 19.37
CA SER A 191 6.88 -30.22 19.90
C SER A 191 5.85 -31.17 19.27
N HIS A 192 4.93 -30.67 18.44
CA HIS A 192 3.85 -31.50 17.89
C HIS A 192 4.26 -32.34 16.65
N ASP A 193 5.17 -31.84 15.81
CA ASP A 193 5.60 -32.53 14.57
C ASP A 193 6.51 -33.76 14.85
N ARG A 194 7.12 -33.87 16.04
CA ARG A 194 7.92 -35.05 16.40
C ARG A 194 7.07 -36.28 16.74
N ARG A 195 5.88 -36.10 17.32
CA ARG A 195 5.04 -37.24 17.77
C ARG A 195 4.34 -37.93 16.60
N GLU A 196 3.89 -37.17 15.60
CA GLU A 196 3.24 -37.72 14.41
C GLU A 196 4.24 -38.52 13.54
N ARG A 197 5.48 -38.03 13.41
CA ARG A 197 6.56 -38.77 12.74
C ARG A 197 6.97 -40.05 13.49
N GLN A 198 6.91 -40.05 14.82
CA GLN A 198 7.18 -41.25 15.63
C GLN A 198 6.05 -42.28 15.53
N ALA A 199 4.78 -41.85 15.49
CA ALA A 199 3.64 -42.75 15.31
C ALA A 199 3.69 -43.47 13.94
N ILE A 200 4.04 -42.75 12.87
CA ILE A 200 4.17 -43.33 11.52
C ILE A 200 5.32 -44.34 11.45
N GLN A 201 6.41 -44.15 12.20
CA GLN A 201 7.54 -45.09 12.24
C GLN A 201 7.25 -46.38 13.01
N GLN A 202 6.30 -46.40 13.95
CA GLN A 202 5.93 -47.61 14.69
C GLN A 202 4.96 -48.52 13.93
N THR A 203 4.26 -48.01 12.93
CA THR A 203 3.34 -48.78 12.06
C THR A 203 4.03 -49.47 10.88
N ARG A 204 5.37 -49.43 10.79
CA ARG A 204 6.15 -50.08 9.74
C ARG A 204 7.06 -51.14 10.32
#